data_AF-A0A0X2NNY6-F1
#
_entry.id   AF-A0A0X2NNY6-F1
#
_cell.length_a   1.000
_cell.length_b   1.000
_cell.length_c   1.000
_cell.angle_alpha   90.00
_cell.angle_beta   90.00
_cell.angle_gamma   90.00
#
_symmetry.space_group_name_H-M   'P 1'
#
loop_
_entity.id
_entity.type
_entity.pdbx_description
1 polymer ?
#
loop_
_entity_poly.entity_id
_entity_poly.type
_entity_poly.pdbx_seq_one_letter_code
_entity_poly.pdbx_strand_id
1 'polypeptide(L)'
;MNTVSASAVPTVVSVIGPERDKVAAVAAALQERVPGRRFVVGAGPDTAGGVIAVTAGEEDEDAAIVRAVRDAMGGCVVYTGGELTALSAEPGVTVVPWDGDAADRRNIDRLAAAVTDRWIDVPRWVSDARRADADRIDRVRVAVRLTAERHTSDLLEPGGQADAATSDGRGLLDALFRARLRCTVLEHGVEWPHLPESPTPAGASPVPGGDRQRELLVLVASCGAGLAAAVAVGRLAGPLIGVLVGVIVAVTLALVRRRMLAGARRERDRAAGAAQLRRQWAAVATEVVSRLRVPTVADAVVAETAGTVGMTGVTR
;
A
#
# COMPACT_ATOMS: atom_id res chain seq x y z
N MET A 1 27.35 13.10 -6.24
CA MET A 1 26.98 11.94 -5.40
C MET A 1 27.27 10.70 -6.22
N ASN A 2 28.33 9.98 -5.88
CA ASN A 2 28.73 8.75 -6.55
C ASN A 2 27.69 7.68 -6.26
N THR A 3 26.94 7.29 -7.28
CA THR A 3 26.23 6.01 -7.27
C THR A 3 27.30 4.93 -7.17
N VAL A 4 27.43 4.35 -5.98
CA VAL A 4 28.16 3.10 -5.80
C VAL A 4 27.43 2.09 -6.67
N SER A 5 28.02 1.76 -7.83
CA SER A 5 27.61 0.60 -8.62
C SER A 5 27.66 -0.58 -7.68
N ALA A 6 26.50 -1.04 -7.22
CA ALA A 6 26.39 -2.33 -6.57
C ALA A 6 27.08 -3.31 -7.51
N SER A 7 28.17 -3.93 -7.04
CA SER A 7 28.87 -4.98 -7.78
C SER A 7 27.83 -6.03 -8.14
N ALA A 8 27.34 -5.99 -9.38
CA ALA A 8 26.33 -6.90 -9.85
C ALA A 8 27.00 -8.27 -9.84
N VAL A 9 26.62 -9.10 -8.86
CA VAL A 9 27.08 -10.49 -8.80
C VAL A 9 26.74 -11.09 -10.17
N PRO A 10 27.75 -11.55 -10.93
CA PRO A 10 27.51 -12.02 -12.29
C PRO A 10 26.53 -13.19 -12.23
N THR A 11 25.47 -13.12 -13.04
CA THR A 11 24.51 -14.22 -13.14
C THR A 11 25.26 -15.47 -13.60
N VAL A 12 25.20 -16.53 -12.78
CA VAL A 12 25.84 -17.81 -13.08
C VAL A 12 24.95 -18.58 -14.04
N VAL A 13 25.53 -19.07 -15.12
CA VAL A 13 24.88 -19.88 -16.13
C VAL A 13 25.52 -21.26 -16.11
N SER A 14 24.72 -22.30 -15.90
CA SER A 14 25.18 -23.69 -15.99
C SER A 14 25.26 -24.12 -17.45
N VAL A 15 26.39 -24.67 -17.87
CA VAL A 15 26.52 -25.33 -19.18
C VAL A 15 26.62 -26.82 -18.92
N ILE A 16 25.68 -27.59 -19.47
CA ILE A 16 25.54 -29.03 -19.28
C ILE A 16 25.51 -29.74 -20.63
N GLY A 17 25.88 -31.02 -20.66
CA GLY A 17 25.86 -31.84 -21.87
C GLY A 17 26.62 -33.14 -21.65
N PRO A 18 26.43 -34.13 -22.55
CA PRO A 18 27.05 -35.45 -22.42
C PRO A 18 28.57 -35.41 -22.63
N GLU A 19 29.06 -34.52 -23.50
CA GLU A 19 30.47 -34.40 -23.86
C GLU A 19 31.16 -33.29 -23.08
N ARG A 20 31.89 -33.65 -22.02
CA ARG A 20 32.54 -32.69 -21.10
C ARG A 20 33.45 -31.70 -21.80
N ASP A 21 34.27 -32.15 -22.76
CA ASP A 21 35.24 -31.29 -23.44
C ASP A 21 34.54 -30.25 -24.34
N LYS A 22 33.46 -30.66 -25.01
CA LYS A 22 32.62 -29.78 -25.84
C LYS A 22 31.91 -28.73 -24.98
N VAL A 23 31.32 -29.15 -23.85
CA VAL A 23 30.67 -28.26 -22.89
C VAL A 23 31.66 -27.23 -22.32
N ALA A 24 32.89 -27.67 -21.99
CA ALA A 24 33.94 -26.79 -21.49
C ALA A 24 34.38 -25.76 -22.55
N ALA A 25 34.55 -26.19 -23.82
CA ALA A 25 34.89 -25.31 -24.92
C ALA A 25 33.80 -24.24 -25.17
N VAL A 26 32.53 -24.64 -25.17
CA VAL A 26 31.39 -23.73 -25.32
C VAL A 26 31.32 -22.73 -24.16
N ALA A 27 31.47 -23.21 -22.92
CA ALA A 27 31.46 -22.33 -21.74
C ALA A 27 32.59 -21.29 -21.78
N ALA A 28 33.80 -21.69 -22.17
CA ALA A 28 34.95 -20.79 -22.31
C ALA A 28 34.70 -19.75 -23.42
N ALA A 29 34.21 -20.18 -24.58
CA ALA A 29 33.93 -19.27 -25.70
C ALA A 29 32.82 -18.26 -25.36
N LEU A 30 31.79 -18.67 -24.60
CA LEU A 30 30.74 -17.77 -24.12
C LEU A 30 31.25 -16.78 -23.07
N GLN A 31 32.17 -17.20 -22.22
CA GLN A 31 32.76 -16.35 -21.18
C GLN A 31 33.47 -15.13 -21.77
N GLU A 32 34.05 -15.28 -22.97
CA GLU A 32 34.67 -14.18 -23.72
C GLU A 32 33.65 -13.27 -24.43
N ARG A 33 32.49 -13.82 -24.84
CA ARG A 33 31.52 -13.11 -25.69
C ARG A 33 30.41 -12.40 -24.95
N VAL A 34 30.08 -12.85 -23.73
CA VAL A 34 28.98 -12.28 -22.95
C VAL A 34 29.53 -11.74 -21.62
N PRO A 35 30.15 -10.53 -21.65
CA PRO A 35 30.68 -9.91 -20.44
C PRO A 35 29.56 -9.63 -19.44
N GLY A 36 29.81 -9.89 -18.16
CA GLY A 36 28.83 -9.70 -17.07
C GLY A 36 28.06 -10.98 -16.67
N ARG A 37 28.28 -12.10 -17.36
CA ARG A 37 27.79 -13.42 -16.96
C ARG A 37 28.95 -14.36 -16.64
N ARG A 38 28.70 -15.34 -15.77
CA ARG A 38 29.67 -16.38 -15.41
C ARG A 38 29.18 -17.73 -15.90
N PHE A 39 29.85 -18.33 -16.87
CA PHE A 39 29.51 -19.65 -17.39
C PHE A 39 30.27 -20.71 -16.61
N VAL A 40 29.56 -21.68 -16.03
CA VAL A 40 30.12 -22.74 -15.20
C VAL A 40 29.62 -24.08 -15.71
N VAL A 41 30.54 -25.01 -15.97
CA VAL A 41 30.20 -26.37 -16.38
C VAL A 41 29.54 -27.10 -15.21
N GLY A 42 28.32 -27.61 -15.39
CA GLY A 42 27.65 -28.46 -14.41
C GLY A 42 27.32 -27.79 -13.07
N ALA A 43 27.06 -26.48 -13.06
CA ALA A 43 26.57 -25.81 -11.85
C ALA A 43 25.18 -26.36 -11.46
N GLY A 44 24.99 -26.63 -10.17
CA GLY A 44 23.73 -27.10 -9.63
C GLY A 44 22.62 -26.04 -9.67
N PRO A 45 21.35 -26.46 -9.52
CA PRO A 45 20.17 -25.59 -9.65
C PRO A 45 20.14 -24.46 -8.61
N ASP A 46 20.71 -24.68 -7.42
CA ASP A 46 20.78 -23.64 -6.36
C ASP A 46 21.80 -22.54 -6.65
N THR A 47 22.67 -22.73 -7.64
CA THR A 47 23.77 -21.81 -7.97
C THR A 47 23.57 -21.09 -9.30
N ALA A 48 22.94 -21.75 -10.28
CA ALA A 48 22.76 -21.20 -11.63
C ALA A 48 21.42 -20.45 -11.74
N GLY A 49 21.41 -19.29 -12.40
CA GLY A 49 20.20 -18.54 -12.78
C GLY A 49 19.73 -18.86 -14.20
N GLY A 50 20.35 -19.85 -14.86
CA GLY A 50 20.02 -20.28 -16.22
C GLY A 50 20.86 -21.48 -16.66
N VAL A 51 20.36 -22.25 -17.62
CA VAL A 51 21.01 -23.47 -18.11
C VAL A 51 21.11 -23.48 -19.64
N ILE A 52 22.28 -23.85 -20.14
CA ILE A 52 22.54 -24.20 -21.54
C ILE A 52 22.77 -25.71 -21.60
N ALA A 53 21.88 -26.43 -22.28
CA ALA A 53 22.10 -27.82 -22.64
C ALA A 53 22.78 -27.88 -24.01
N VAL A 54 23.97 -28.48 -24.06
CA VAL A 54 24.78 -28.66 -25.27
C VAL A 54 24.67 -30.12 -25.68
N THR A 55 24.06 -30.41 -26.82
CA THR A 55 23.87 -31.79 -27.32
C THR A 55 24.15 -31.92 -28.82
N ALA A 56 24.79 -33.00 -29.25
CA ALA A 56 24.98 -33.31 -30.66
C ALA A 56 23.68 -33.75 -31.37
N GLY A 57 22.61 -34.02 -30.62
CA GLY A 57 21.27 -34.31 -31.15
C GLY A 57 20.94 -35.79 -31.28
N GLU A 58 21.17 -36.60 -30.25
CA GLU A 58 20.70 -37.99 -30.18
C GLU A 58 19.52 -38.14 -29.21
N GLU A 59 18.40 -38.65 -29.74
CA GLU A 59 17.22 -39.32 -29.15
C GLU A 59 16.58 -38.85 -27.81
N ASP A 60 15.35 -39.35 -27.57
CA ASP A 60 14.34 -38.92 -26.58
C ASP A 60 14.81 -38.67 -25.13
N GLU A 61 15.94 -39.26 -24.71
CA GLU A 61 16.52 -39.10 -23.38
C GLU A 61 17.02 -37.67 -23.13
N ASP A 62 17.68 -37.06 -24.12
CA ASP A 62 18.12 -35.67 -24.05
C ASP A 62 16.93 -34.71 -23.95
N ALA A 63 15.83 -35.02 -24.64
CA ALA A 63 14.60 -34.25 -24.56
C ALA A 63 13.96 -34.34 -23.17
N ALA A 64 13.98 -35.51 -22.53
CA ALA A 64 13.50 -35.68 -21.16
C ALA A 64 14.33 -34.88 -20.15
N ILE A 65 15.65 -34.85 -20.30
CA ILE A 65 16.55 -34.03 -19.46
C ILE A 65 16.27 -32.54 -19.67
N VAL A 66 16.13 -32.08 -20.92
CA VAL A 66 15.81 -30.67 -21.22
C VAL A 66 14.48 -30.26 -20.60
N ARG A 67 13.45 -31.11 -20.67
CA ARG A 67 12.15 -30.87 -20.02
C ARG A 67 12.30 -30.78 -18.50
N ALA A 68 13.01 -31.70 -17.88
CA ALA A 68 13.26 -31.67 -16.44
C ALA A 68 14.01 -30.40 -16.00
N VAL A 69 15.01 -29.97 -16.78
CA VAL A 69 15.75 -28.72 -16.55
C VAL A 69 14.85 -27.51 -16.72
N ARG A 70 14.03 -27.46 -17.78
CA ARG A 70 13.04 -26.39 -17.98
C ARG A 70 12.08 -26.32 -16.80
N ASP A 71 11.55 -27.45 -16.35
CA ASP A 71 10.57 -27.49 -15.27
C ASP A 71 11.19 -27.03 -13.94
N ALA A 72 12.47 -27.31 -13.71
CA ALA A 72 13.20 -26.84 -12.54
C ALA A 72 13.61 -25.36 -12.61
N MET A 73 14.03 -24.88 -13.77
CA MET A 73 14.66 -23.56 -13.95
C MET A 73 13.75 -22.49 -14.56
N GLY A 74 12.57 -22.88 -15.05
CA GLY A 74 11.65 -22.01 -15.80
C GLY A 74 12.04 -21.76 -17.25
N GLY A 75 13.20 -22.25 -17.69
CA GLY A 75 13.63 -22.17 -19.10
C GLY A 75 14.99 -22.82 -19.36
N CYS A 76 15.22 -23.22 -20.61
CA CYS A 76 16.46 -23.88 -21.05
C CYS A 76 16.86 -23.41 -22.46
N VAL A 77 18.13 -23.08 -22.65
CA VAL A 77 18.70 -22.90 -23.99
C VAL A 77 19.31 -24.21 -24.44
N VAL A 78 18.77 -24.80 -25.50
CA VAL A 78 19.31 -26.01 -26.10
C VAL A 78 20.20 -25.61 -27.26
N TYR A 79 21.50 -25.66 -27.05
CA TYR A 79 22.48 -25.52 -28.11
C TYR A 79 22.62 -26.92 -28.74
N THR A 80 22.36 -27.07 -30.04
CA THR A 80 22.41 -28.40 -30.67
C THR A 80 22.97 -28.46 -32.09
N GLY A 81 23.63 -29.57 -32.42
CA GLY A 81 24.12 -29.89 -33.77
C GLY A 81 23.21 -30.78 -34.60
N GLY A 82 22.11 -31.27 -34.00
CA GLY A 82 21.13 -32.15 -34.63
C GLY A 82 19.74 -31.52 -34.70
N GLU A 83 18.81 -32.24 -35.32
CA GLU A 83 17.46 -31.74 -35.55
C GLU A 83 16.52 -32.07 -34.37
N LEU A 84 16.50 -31.21 -33.36
CA LEU A 84 15.59 -31.31 -32.20
C LEU A 84 14.28 -30.54 -32.44
N THR A 85 13.57 -30.89 -33.53
CA THR A 85 12.32 -30.23 -33.94
C THR A 85 11.23 -30.33 -32.87
N ALA A 86 11.14 -31.45 -32.15
CA ALA A 86 10.17 -31.63 -31.07
C ALA A 86 10.35 -30.60 -29.93
N LEU A 87 11.60 -30.33 -29.52
CA LEU A 87 11.91 -29.37 -28.45
C LEU A 87 11.72 -27.92 -28.88
N SER A 88 11.82 -27.63 -30.18
CA SER A 88 11.69 -26.25 -30.70
C SER A 88 10.29 -25.66 -30.51
N ALA A 89 9.27 -26.52 -30.43
CA ALA A 89 7.89 -26.12 -30.16
C ALA A 89 7.57 -26.05 -28.66
N GLU A 90 8.48 -26.48 -27.78
CA GLU A 90 8.21 -26.53 -26.35
C GLU A 90 8.34 -25.16 -25.68
N PRO A 91 7.32 -24.71 -24.94
CA PRO A 91 7.39 -23.45 -24.20
C PRO A 91 8.55 -23.44 -23.21
N GLY A 92 9.25 -22.31 -23.09
CA GLY A 92 10.41 -22.17 -22.20
C GLY A 92 11.69 -22.82 -22.71
N VAL A 93 11.68 -23.48 -23.88
CA VAL A 93 12.88 -24.02 -24.53
C VAL A 93 13.27 -23.11 -25.70
N THR A 94 14.54 -22.70 -25.76
CA THR A 94 15.09 -21.98 -26.92
C THR A 94 16.14 -22.84 -27.58
N VAL A 95 15.82 -23.38 -28.77
CA VAL A 95 16.76 -24.19 -29.54
C VAL A 95 17.64 -23.27 -30.40
N VAL A 96 18.95 -23.42 -30.26
CA VAL A 96 19.97 -22.72 -31.03
C VAL A 96 20.78 -23.76 -31.80
N PRO A 97 20.56 -23.90 -33.12
CA PRO A 97 21.30 -24.86 -33.92
C PRO A 97 22.73 -24.35 -34.22
N TRP A 98 23.68 -25.29 -34.23
CA TRP A 98 25.03 -25.09 -34.76
C TRP A 98 25.27 -25.98 -35.97
N ASP A 99 26.04 -25.45 -36.92
CA ASP A 99 26.42 -26.17 -38.13
C ASP A 99 27.93 -26.48 -38.03
N GLY A 100 28.33 -27.72 -38.26
CA GLY A 100 29.74 -28.11 -38.12
C GLY A 100 30.17 -28.19 -36.65
N ASP A 101 31.12 -27.35 -36.23
CA ASP A 101 31.65 -27.37 -34.86
C ASP A 101 30.83 -26.46 -33.92
N ALA A 102 30.48 -26.99 -32.76
CA ALA A 102 29.80 -26.26 -31.69
C ALA A 102 30.65 -25.09 -31.18
N ALA A 103 31.99 -25.18 -31.25
CA ALA A 103 32.88 -24.12 -30.81
C ALA A 103 33.16 -23.05 -31.90
N ASP A 104 32.63 -23.23 -33.12
CA ASP A 104 32.84 -22.27 -34.20
C ASP A 104 32.33 -20.88 -33.83
N ARG A 105 33.14 -19.86 -34.17
CA ARG A 105 32.87 -18.46 -33.82
C ARG A 105 31.46 -18.01 -34.18
N ARG A 106 30.98 -18.37 -35.37
CA ARG A 106 29.64 -18.00 -35.85
C ARG A 106 28.53 -18.66 -35.03
N ASN A 107 28.75 -19.88 -34.56
CA ASN A 107 27.77 -20.63 -33.78
C ASN A 107 27.72 -20.12 -32.33
N ILE A 108 28.89 -19.82 -31.75
CA ILE A 108 28.99 -19.15 -30.45
C ILE A 108 28.37 -17.75 -30.48
N ASP A 109 28.54 -16.98 -31.56
CA ASP A 109 27.91 -15.66 -31.69
C ASP A 109 26.38 -15.75 -31.75
N ARG A 110 25.83 -16.77 -32.43
CA ARG A 110 24.38 -17.06 -32.40
C ARG A 110 23.89 -17.41 -31.00
N LEU A 111 24.63 -18.28 -30.29
CA LEU A 111 24.30 -18.68 -28.92
C LEU A 111 24.38 -17.49 -27.95
N ALA A 112 25.42 -16.67 -28.06
CA ALA A 112 25.61 -15.48 -27.24
C ALA A 112 24.48 -14.47 -27.44
N ALA A 113 24.00 -14.27 -28.67
CA ALA A 113 22.83 -13.44 -28.95
C ALA A 113 21.56 -13.98 -28.27
N ALA A 114 21.28 -15.28 -28.42
CA ALA A 114 20.11 -15.92 -27.77
C ALA A 114 20.15 -15.82 -26.23
N VAL A 115 21.33 -16.06 -25.66
CA VAL A 115 21.62 -15.90 -24.24
C VAL A 115 21.44 -14.46 -23.77
N THR A 116 21.82 -13.48 -24.59
CA THR A 116 21.67 -12.04 -24.28
C THR A 116 20.22 -11.59 -24.32
N ASP A 117 19.47 -12.00 -25.34
CA ASP A 117 18.08 -11.58 -25.53
C ASP A 117 17.08 -12.23 -24.58
N ARG A 118 17.33 -13.46 -24.09
CA ARG A 118 16.23 -14.30 -23.53
C ARG A 118 16.36 -14.81 -22.11
N TRP A 119 17.34 -14.40 -21.32
CA TRP A 119 17.36 -14.82 -19.91
C TRP A 119 16.56 -13.93 -18.98
N ILE A 120 15.30 -14.33 -18.82
CA ILE A 120 14.46 -13.99 -17.68
C ILE A 120 14.45 -15.21 -16.75
N ASP A 121 15.06 -15.08 -15.57
CA ASP A 121 14.92 -16.06 -14.49
C ASP A 121 13.50 -15.93 -13.93
N VAL A 122 12.55 -16.65 -14.51
CA VAL A 122 11.12 -16.56 -14.17
C VAL A 122 10.88 -16.87 -12.69
N PRO A 123 11.46 -17.93 -12.09
CA PRO A 123 11.33 -18.17 -10.65
C PRO A 123 11.83 -16.99 -9.80
N ARG A 124 12.99 -16.42 -10.13
CA ARG A 124 13.53 -15.25 -9.42
C ARG A 124 12.68 -14.02 -9.63
N TRP A 125 12.18 -13.77 -10.84
CA TRP A 125 11.28 -12.66 -11.14
C TRP A 125 9.95 -12.78 -10.41
N VAL A 126 9.37 -13.96 -10.32
CA VAL A 126 8.16 -14.19 -9.50
C VAL A 126 8.47 -13.97 -8.02
N SER A 127 9.63 -14.42 -7.53
CA SER A 127 10.06 -14.18 -6.15
C SER A 127 10.26 -12.69 -5.85
N ASP A 128 10.93 -11.96 -6.75
CA ASP A 128 11.16 -10.51 -6.63
C ASP A 128 9.84 -9.73 -6.79
N ALA A 129 8.93 -10.17 -7.67
CA ALA A 129 7.59 -9.60 -7.82
C ALA A 129 6.75 -9.81 -6.55
N ARG A 130 6.77 -11.01 -5.94
CA ARG A 130 6.10 -11.29 -4.66
C ARG A 130 6.65 -10.42 -3.53
N ARG A 131 7.97 -10.24 -3.48
CA ARG A 131 8.61 -9.34 -2.51
C ARG A 131 8.16 -7.89 -2.73
N ALA A 132 8.20 -7.42 -3.97
CA ALA A 132 7.77 -6.06 -4.32
C ALA A 132 6.28 -5.83 -4.04
N ASP A 133 5.43 -6.83 -4.26
CA ASP A 133 3.99 -6.80 -3.93
C ASP A 133 3.78 -6.69 -2.41
N ALA A 134 4.50 -7.48 -1.61
CA ALA A 134 4.44 -7.38 -0.15
C ALA A 134 4.85 -5.97 0.33
N ASP A 135 5.97 -5.45 -0.17
CA ASP A 135 6.43 -4.09 0.14
C ASP A 135 5.42 -3.02 -0.30
N ARG A 136 4.78 -3.21 -1.46
CA ARG A 136 3.75 -2.29 -1.95
C ARG A 136 2.51 -2.31 -1.05
N ILE A 137 2.04 -3.48 -0.64
CA ILE A 137 0.91 -3.62 0.27
C ILE A 137 1.18 -2.84 1.56
N ASP A 138 2.35 -3.01 2.16
CA ASP A 138 2.69 -2.32 3.40
C ASP A 138 2.83 -0.82 3.21
N ARG A 139 3.49 -0.36 2.13
CA ARG A 139 3.58 1.07 1.79
C ARG A 139 2.20 1.72 1.61
N VAL A 140 1.28 1.06 0.90
CA VAL A 140 -0.09 1.58 0.69
C VAL A 140 -0.85 1.65 2.02
N ARG A 141 -0.78 0.60 2.85
CA ARG A 141 -1.43 0.59 4.17
C ARG A 141 -0.94 1.73 5.07
N VAL A 142 0.37 1.96 5.11
CA VAL A 142 0.98 3.06 5.86
C VAL A 142 0.56 4.42 5.29
N ALA A 143 0.61 4.60 3.97
CA ALA A 143 0.22 5.84 3.31
C ALA A 143 -1.25 6.19 3.57
N VAL A 144 -2.16 5.22 3.45
CA VAL A 144 -3.60 5.42 3.73
C VAL A 144 -3.81 5.80 5.20
N ARG A 145 -3.12 5.15 6.14
CA ARG A 145 -3.21 5.48 7.57
C ARG A 145 -2.73 6.89 7.88
N LEU A 146 -1.55 7.26 7.39
CA LEU A 146 -0.99 8.60 7.59
C LEU A 146 -1.87 9.68 6.97
N THR A 147 -2.44 9.42 5.80
CA THR A 147 -3.33 10.37 5.12
C THR A 147 -4.69 10.48 5.83
N ALA A 148 -5.22 9.38 6.37
CA ALA A 148 -6.41 9.42 7.22
C ALA A 148 -6.22 10.27 8.48
N GLU A 149 -5.05 10.18 9.12
CA GLU A 149 -4.69 11.02 10.27
C GLU A 149 -4.59 12.51 9.89
N ARG A 150 -4.05 12.82 8.71
CA ARG A 150 -4.04 14.18 8.16
C ARG A 150 -5.45 14.69 7.89
N HIS A 151 -6.27 13.94 7.15
CA HIS A 151 -7.68 14.29 6.89
C HIS A 151 -8.47 14.52 8.18
N THR A 152 -8.23 13.70 9.20
CA THR A 152 -8.85 13.86 10.53
C THR A 152 -8.46 15.18 11.18
N SER A 153 -7.19 15.57 11.08
CA SER A 153 -6.69 16.82 11.65
C SER A 153 -7.30 18.01 10.90
N ASP A 154 -7.20 18.01 9.57
CA ASP A 154 -7.69 19.08 8.70
C ASP A 154 -9.20 19.32 8.86
N LEU A 155 -10.00 18.25 8.94
CA LEU A 155 -11.46 18.36 9.07
C LEU A 155 -11.91 18.82 10.46
N LEU A 156 -11.08 18.65 11.49
CA LEU A 156 -11.39 19.03 12.86
C LEU A 156 -10.71 20.34 13.27
N GLU A 157 -10.08 21.06 12.34
CA GLU A 157 -9.48 22.37 12.63
C GLU A 157 -10.54 23.40 13.05
N PRO A 158 -10.23 24.29 14.01
CA PRO A 158 -11.12 25.35 14.44
C PRO A 158 -11.49 26.29 13.28
N GLY A 159 -12.79 26.54 13.08
CA GLY A 159 -13.29 27.39 11.98
C GLY A 159 -13.58 26.63 10.69
N GLY A 160 -13.55 25.30 10.72
CA GLY A 160 -13.90 24.44 9.59
C GLY A 160 -15.37 24.51 9.15
N GLN A 161 -15.68 23.70 8.13
CA GLN A 161 -16.94 23.74 7.37
C GLN A 161 -18.19 23.32 8.16
N ALA A 162 -18.04 22.68 9.32
CA ALA A 162 -19.15 22.17 10.13
C ALA A 162 -18.84 22.13 11.63
N ASP A 163 -19.87 22.27 12.47
CA ASP A 163 -19.76 22.23 13.93
C ASP A 163 -19.92 20.79 14.46
N ALA A 164 -18.81 20.22 14.96
CA ALA A 164 -18.77 18.87 15.54
C ALA A 164 -19.62 18.70 16.82
N ALA A 165 -20.11 19.78 17.44
CA ALA A 165 -21.07 19.68 18.56
C ALA A 165 -22.47 19.25 18.10
N THR A 166 -22.82 19.44 16.83
CA THR A 166 -24.15 19.15 16.29
C THR A 166 -24.22 17.75 15.67
N SER A 167 -25.42 17.16 15.61
CA SER A 167 -25.63 15.91 14.84
C SER A 167 -25.31 16.10 13.36
N ASP A 168 -25.81 17.19 12.80
CA ASP A 168 -25.77 17.44 11.35
C ASP A 168 -24.35 17.77 10.90
N GLY A 169 -23.63 18.58 11.70
CA GLY A 169 -22.22 18.85 11.46
C GLY A 169 -21.36 17.59 11.56
N ARG A 170 -21.62 16.70 12.52
CA ARG A 170 -20.93 15.41 12.60
C ARG A 170 -21.21 14.51 11.40
N GLY A 171 -22.47 14.47 10.93
CA GLY A 171 -22.84 13.72 9.73
C GLY A 171 -22.12 14.23 8.48
N LEU A 172 -22.06 15.55 8.29
CA LEU A 172 -21.34 16.16 7.17
C LEU A 172 -19.83 15.87 7.22
N LEU A 173 -19.21 16.04 8.40
CA LEU A 173 -17.79 15.76 8.60
C LEU A 173 -17.45 14.29 8.34
N ASP A 174 -18.31 13.35 8.77
CA ASP A 174 -18.10 11.92 8.51
C ASP A 174 -18.19 11.60 7.01
N ALA A 175 -19.17 12.17 6.30
CA ALA A 175 -19.29 12.02 4.86
C ALA A 175 -18.06 12.56 4.11
N LEU A 176 -17.55 13.72 4.50
CA LEU A 176 -16.34 14.31 3.93
C LEU A 176 -15.09 13.47 4.20
N PHE A 177 -14.93 13.00 5.43
CA PHE A 177 -13.82 12.11 5.79
C PHE A 177 -13.82 10.85 4.94
N ARG A 178 -14.96 10.17 4.83
CA ARG A 178 -15.10 8.95 4.01
C ARG A 178 -14.86 9.21 2.53
N ALA A 179 -15.35 10.33 2.00
CA ALA A 179 -15.12 10.71 0.61
C ALA A 179 -13.62 10.94 0.33
N ARG A 180 -12.92 11.70 1.19
CA ARG A 180 -11.47 11.96 1.05
C ARG A 180 -10.65 10.68 1.19
N LEU A 181 -11.00 9.82 2.16
CA LEU A 181 -10.34 8.53 2.34
C LEU A 181 -10.55 7.63 1.12
N ARG A 182 -11.75 7.64 0.53
CA ARG A 182 -12.05 6.91 -0.71
C ARG A 182 -11.22 7.40 -1.89
N CYS A 183 -11.12 8.71 -2.09
CA CYS A 183 -10.23 9.27 -3.12
C CYS A 183 -8.78 8.82 -2.92
N THR A 184 -8.27 8.88 -1.68
CA THR A 184 -6.90 8.46 -1.35
C THR A 184 -6.64 6.98 -1.70
N VAL A 185 -7.58 6.09 -1.39
CA VAL A 185 -7.47 4.65 -1.73
C VAL A 185 -7.46 4.44 -3.25
N LEU A 186 -8.34 5.15 -3.97
CA LEU A 186 -8.43 5.06 -5.43
C LEU A 186 -7.18 5.63 -6.14
N GLU A 187 -6.58 6.69 -5.62
CA GLU A 187 -5.32 7.27 -6.13
C GLU A 187 -4.16 6.28 -6.07
N HIS A 188 -4.16 5.35 -5.11
CA HIS A 188 -3.20 4.26 -5.05
C HIS A 188 -3.50 3.07 -5.99
N GLY A 189 -4.55 3.19 -6.82
CA GLY A 189 -4.99 2.16 -7.74
C GLY A 189 -5.58 0.94 -7.03
N VAL A 190 -6.18 1.15 -5.86
CA VAL A 190 -6.78 0.09 -5.03
C VAL A 190 -8.29 0.30 -4.99
N GLU A 191 -9.04 -0.79 -5.10
CA GLU A 191 -10.50 -0.73 -4.99
C GLU A 191 -10.93 -0.39 -3.55
N TRP A 192 -12.00 0.39 -3.43
CA TRP A 192 -12.56 0.72 -2.13
C TRP A 192 -13.16 -0.53 -1.45
N PRO A 193 -12.74 -0.88 -0.22
CA PRO A 193 -13.25 -2.09 0.43
C PRO A 193 -14.73 -1.95 0.80
N HIS A 194 -15.48 -3.04 0.70
CA HIS A 194 -16.84 -3.11 1.22
C HIS A 194 -16.83 -3.03 2.76
N LEU A 195 -17.19 -1.86 3.27
CA LEU A 195 -17.39 -1.63 4.69
C LEU A 195 -18.84 -2.01 5.07
N PRO A 196 -19.08 -2.62 6.24
CA PRO A 196 -20.43 -2.75 6.76
C PRO A 196 -21.05 -1.36 6.95
N GLU A 197 -22.34 -1.21 6.64
CA GLU A 197 -23.07 0.00 6.99
C GLU A 197 -22.90 0.26 8.48
N SER A 198 -22.49 1.49 8.82
CA SER A 198 -22.19 1.83 10.20
C SER A 198 -23.44 1.64 11.07
N PRO A 199 -23.29 1.08 12.28
CA PRO A 199 -24.43 0.93 13.18
C PRO A 199 -25.03 2.30 13.47
N THR A 200 -26.33 2.43 13.22
CA THR A 200 -27.15 3.57 13.60
C THR A 200 -26.85 3.91 15.06
N PRO A 201 -26.48 5.16 15.41
CA PRO A 201 -26.19 5.51 16.78
C PRO A 201 -27.46 5.26 17.60
N ALA A 202 -27.38 4.28 18.52
CA ALA A 202 -28.43 4.03 19.49
C ALA A 202 -28.75 5.36 20.20
N GLY A 203 -30.03 5.71 20.20
CA GLY A 203 -30.54 7.02 20.61
C GLY A 203 -29.88 7.50 21.90
N ALA A 204 -29.31 8.71 21.84
CA ALA A 204 -28.90 9.42 23.03
C ALA A 204 -30.15 9.62 23.90
N SER A 205 -30.25 8.86 24.99
CA SER A 205 -31.29 9.07 25.98
C SER A 205 -31.14 10.49 26.54
N PRO A 206 -32.18 11.34 26.47
CA PRO A 206 -32.10 12.70 26.99
C PRO A 206 -31.91 12.64 28.50
N VAL A 207 -30.77 13.14 29.00
CA VAL A 207 -30.53 13.34 30.43
C VAL A 207 -31.56 14.35 30.94
N PRO A 208 -32.49 13.97 31.84
CA PRO A 208 -33.51 14.91 32.32
C PRO A 208 -32.96 15.78 33.45
N GLY A 209 -33.28 17.08 33.40
CA GLY A 209 -33.58 17.86 34.62
C GLY A 209 -32.48 18.73 35.26
N GLY A 210 -31.24 18.73 34.79
CA GLY A 210 -30.14 19.46 35.48
C GLY A 210 -30.06 20.98 35.28
N ASP A 211 -30.75 21.54 34.28
CA ASP A 211 -30.50 22.92 33.84
C ASP A 211 -31.27 23.98 34.65
N ARG A 212 -32.52 23.73 35.07
CA ARG A 212 -33.32 24.70 35.85
C ARG A 212 -32.74 24.97 37.24
N GLN A 213 -32.22 23.93 37.90
CA GLN A 213 -31.65 24.02 39.24
C GLN A 213 -30.27 24.73 39.24
N ARG A 214 -29.50 24.57 38.15
CA ARG A 214 -28.24 25.29 37.94
C ARG A 214 -28.45 26.75 37.53
N GLU A 215 -29.49 27.07 36.74
CA GLU A 215 -29.85 28.45 36.43
C GLU A 215 -30.28 29.23 37.69
N LEU A 216 -31.03 28.59 38.61
CA LEU A 216 -31.37 29.16 39.92
C LEU A 216 -30.14 29.41 40.80
N LEU A 217 -29.17 28.49 40.83
CA LEU A 217 -27.93 28.67 41.59
C LEU A 217 -27.03 29.79 41.06
N VAL A 218 -27.00 29.98 39.72
CA VAL A 218 -26.28 31.11 39.10
C VAL A 218 -26.93 32.45 39.45
N LEU A 219 -28.26 32.48 39.55
CA LEU A 219 -29.01 33.66 39.98
C LEU A 219 -28.70 34.03 41.44
N VAL A 220 -28.73 33.05 42.36
CA VAL A 220 -28.43 33.25 43.79
C VAL A 220 -26.98 33.73 44.00
N ALA A 221 -26.01 33.20 43.24
CA ALA A 221 -24.61 33.63 43.35
C ALA A 221 -24.35 35.04 42.78
N SER A 222 -25.26 35.61 41.97
CA SER A 222 -25.13 36.96 41.40
C SER A 222 -25.66 38.07 42.31
N CYS A 223 -26.41 37.74 43.36
CA CYS A 223 -27.00 38.71 44.30
C CYS A 223 -25.96 39.48 45.13
N GLY A 224 -24.79 38.91 45.41
CA GLY A 224 -23.77 39.55 46.26
C GLY A 224 -23.19 40.85 45.69
N ALA A 225 -22.94 40.91 44.38
CA ALA A 225 -22.42 42.10 43.72
C ALA A 225 -23.49 43.18 43.48
N GLY A 226 -24.74 42.77 43.20
CA GLY A 226 -25.89 43.67 43.07
C GLY A 226 -26.24 44.38 44.38
N LEU A 227 -26.14 43.68 45.52
CA LEU A 227 -26.33 44.23 46.86
C LEU A 227 -25.29 45.30 47.21
N ALA A 228 -24.00 45.07 46.90
CA ALA A 228 -22.94 46.04 47.16
C ALA A 228 -23.12 47.35 46.34
N ALA A 229 -23.49 47.22 45.06
CA ALA A 229 -23.78 48.38 44.21
C ALA A 229 -25.04 49.14 44.67
N ALA A 230 -26.09 48.43 45.12
CA ALA A 230 -27.31 49.04 45.64
C ALA A 230 -27.07 49.86 46.91
N VAL A 231 -26.22 49.37 47.83
CA VAL A 231 -25.86 50.07 49.07
C VAL A 231 -24.99 51.30 48.79
N ALA A 232 -24.03 51.19 47.88
CA ALA A 232 -23.13 52.29 47.54
C ALA A 232 -23.86 53.47 46.87
N VAL A 233 -24.73 53.20 45.88
CA VAL A 233 -25.49 54.23 45.15
C VAL A 233 -26.69 54.72 45.96
N GLY A 234 -27.32 53.84 46.74
CA GLY A 234 -28.46 54.19 47.60
C GLY A 234 -28.12 55.23 48.68
N ARG A 235 -26.87 55.25 49.15
CA ARG A 235 -26.37 56.28 50.09
C ARG A 235 -26.18 57.66 49.46
N LEU A 236 -25.99 57.74 48.15
CA LEU A 236 -25.69 59.00 47.44
C LEU A 236 -26.90 59.60 46.72
N ALA A 237 -27.79 58.76 46.19
CA ALA A 237 -28.90 59.19 45.33
C ALA A 237 -30.29 58.76 45.82
N GLY A 238 -30.37 58.12 46.98
CA GLY A 238 -31.61 57.63 47.58
C GLY A 238 -31.89 56.14 47.28
N PRO A 239 -32.72 55.49 48.12
CA PRO A 239 -32.84 54.03 48.17
C PRO A 239 -33.42 53.43 46.89
N LEU A 240 -34.38 54.10 46.25
CA LEU A 240 -35.00 53.62 45.00
C LEU A 240 -34.00 53.59 43.84
N ILE A 241 -33.13 54.61 43.72
CA ILE A 241 -32.11 54.67 42.67
C ILE A 241 -31.02 53.62 42.91
N GLY A 242 -30.63 53.41 44.18
CA GLY A 242 -29.71 52.34 44.56
C GLY A 242 -30.19 50.96 44.17
N VAL A 243 -31.44 50.61 44.50
CA VAL A 243 -32.04 49.31 44.12
C VAL A 243 -32.05 49.13 42.60
N LEU A 244 -32.44 50.17 41.85
CA LEU A 244 -32.52 50.10 40.39
C LEU A 244 -31.15 49.86 39.75
N VAL A 245 -30.10 50.55 40.22
CA VAL A 245 -28.72 50.33 39.76
C VAL A 245 -28.19 48.95 40.16
N GLY A 246 -28.45 48.50 41.39
CA GLY A 246 -28.06 47.17 41.85
C GLY A 246 -28.67 46.03 41.03
N VAL A 247 -29.95 46.16 40.64
CA VAL A 247 -30.64 45.21 39.76
C VAL A 247 -30.01 45.21 38.36
N ILE A 248 -29.72 46.38 37.78
CA ILE A 248 -29.05 46.46 36.46
C ILE A 248 -27.67 45.78 36.49
N VAL A 249 -26.87 46.03 37.53
CA VAL A 249 -25.54 45.39 37.69
C VAL A 249 -25.66 43.88 37.87
N ALA A 250 -26.63 43.40 38.66
CA ALA A 250 -26.87 41.96 38.82
C ALA A 250 -27.29 41.30 37.50
N VAL A 251 -28.21 41.91 36.75
CA VAL A 251 -28.68 41.39 35.45
C VAL A 251 -27.56 41.35 34.41
N THR A 252 -26.75 42.41 34.32
CA THR A 252 -25.61 42.47 33.39
C THR A 252 -24.55 41.41 33.72
N LEU A 253 -24.17 41.25 34.99
CA LEU A 253 -23.25 40.20 35.43
C LEU A 253 -23.82 38.79 35.19
N ALA A 254 -25.10 38.58 35.45
CA ALA A 254 -25.78 37.31 35.15
C ALA A 254 -25.75 37.01 33.64
N LEU A 255 -25.99 38.00 32.78
CA LEU A 255 -25.93 37.84 31.33
C LEU A 255 -24.51 37.51 30.85
N VAL A 256 -23.49 38.22 31.34
CA VAL A 256 -22.08 37.96 31.00
C VAL A 256 -21.67 36.56 31.45
N ARG A 257 -21.99 36.18 32.69
CA ARG A 257 -21.70 34.85 33.22
C ARG A 257 -22.44 33.75 32.46
N ARG A 258 -23.70 33.98 32.08
CA ARG A 258 -24.47 33.06 31.24
C ARG A 258 -23.83 32.91 29.86
N ARG A 259 -23.38 34.00 29.22
CA ARG A 259 -22.65 33.94 27.94
C ARG A 259 -21.33 33.19 28.06
N MET A 260 -20.56 33.42 29.12
CA MET A 260 -19.32 32.69 29.39
C MET A 260 -19.58 31.20 29.62
N LEU A 261 -20.57 30.84 30.44
CA LEU A 261 -20.93 29.45 30.70
C LEU A 261 -21.49 28.77 29.44
N ALA A 262 -22.27 29.47 28.63
CA ALA A 262 -22.75 28.97 27.34
C ALA A 262 -21.60 28.78 26.34
N GLY A 263 -20.61 29.69 26.31
CA GLY A 263 -19.39 29.54 25.54
C GLY A 263 -18.58 28.31 25.95
N ALA A 264 -18.32 28.17 27.26
CA ALA A 264 -17.59 27.04 27.82
C ALA A 264 -18.32 25.69 27.61
N ARG A 265 -19.65 25.67 27.64
CA ARG A 265 -20.44 24.47 27.29
C ARG A 265 -20.27 24.10 25.83
N ARG A 266 -20.42 25.07 24.91
CA ARG A 266 -20.23 24.83 23.46
C ARG A 266 -18.82 24.33 23.15
N GLU A 267 -17.79 24.88 23.77
CA GLU A 267 -16.42 24.40 23.61
C GLU A 267 -16.24 22.95 24.06
N ARG A 268 -16.84 22.58 25.21
CA ARG A 268 -16.83 21.19 25.70
C ARG A 268 -17.59 20.25 24.78
N ASP A 269 -18.77 20.66 24.32
CA ASP A 269 -19.60 19.85 23.41
C ASP A 269 -18.88 19.62 22.08
N ARG A 270 -18.19 20.65 21.56
CA ARG A 270 -17.33 20.53 20.38
C ARG A 270 -16.15 19.60 20.59
N ALA A 271 -15.44 19.75 21.71
CA ALA A 271 -14.31 18.89 22.03
C ALA A 271 -14.75 17.43 22.17
N ALA A 272 -15.89 17.18 22.83
CA ALA A 272 -16.48 15.85 22.97
C ALA A 272 -16.90 15.27 21.61
N GLY A 273 -17.57 16.06 20.77
CA GLY A 273 -17.96 15.68 19.42
C GLY A 273 -16.76 15.35 18.52
N ALA A 274 -15.74 16.19 18.53
CA ALA A 274 -14.49 15.95 17.80
C ALA A 274 -13.76 14.70 18.30
N ALA A 275 -13.70 14.47 19.61
CA ALA A 275 -13.11 13.25 20.17
C ALA A 275 -13.91 11.98 19.80
N GLN A 276 -15.23 12.08 19.68
CA GLN A 276 -16.07 10.99 19.18
C GLN A 276 -15.76 10.70 17.70
N LEU A 277 -15.73 11.73 16.84
CA LEU A 277 -15.39 11.57 15.42
C LEU A 277 -13.99 10.97 15.24
N ARG A 278 -12.97 11.44 15.99
CA ARG A 278 -11.62 10.87 15.94
C ARG A 278 -11.61 9.36 16.20
N ARG A 279 -12.35 8.92 17.22
CA ARG A 279 -12.44 7.47 17.54
C ARG A 279 -13.15 6.69 16.44
N GLN A 280 -14.25 7.24 15.91
CA GLN A 280 -14.99 6.61 14.81
C GLN A 280 -14.15 6.52 13.54
N TRP A 281 -13.48 7.60 13.14
CA TRP A 281 -12.63 7.66 11.95
C TRP A 281 -11.37 6.81 12.07
N ALA A 282 -10.76 6.73 13.26
CA ALA A 282 -9.67 5.79 13.51
C ALA A 282 -10.10 4.33 13.33
N ALA A 283 -11.31 3.98 13.80
CA ALA A 283 -11.89 2.66 13.59
C ALA A 283 -12.15 2.39 12.10
N VAL A 284 -12.76 3.34 11.39
CA VAL A 284 -13.00 3.25 9.94
C VAL A 284 -11.69 3.11 9.17
N ALA A 285 -10.68 3.92 9.45
CA ALA A 285 -9.38 3.84 8.79
C ALA A 285 -8.70 2.48 9.03
N THR A 286 -8.78 1.97 10.27
CA THR A 286 -8.25 0.64 10.61
C THR A 286 -9.00 -0.47 9.87
N GLU A 287 -10.32 -0.37 9.76
CA GLU A 287 -11.14 -1.33 9.04
C GLU A 287 -10.91 -1.28 7.52
N VAL A 288 -10.74 -0.09 6.95
CA VAL A 288 -10.35 0.07 5.55
C VAL A 288 -9.00 -0.61 5.33
N VAL A 289 -7.97 -0.26 6.11
CA VAL A 289 -6.60 -0.79 5.98
C VAL A 289 -6.56 -2.31 6.11
N SER A 290 -7.33 -2.90 7.02
CA SER A 290 -7.37 -4.36 7.21
C SER A 290 -8.04 -5.11 6.05
N ARG A 291 -8.96 -4.44 5.33
CA ARG A 291 -9.70 -5.02 4.20
C ARG A 291 -9.15 -4.62 2.82
N LEU A 292 -8.10 -3.79 2.75
CA LEU A 292 -7.48 -3.38 1.49
C LEU A 292 -6.97 -4.61 0.71
N ARG A 293 -7.43 -4.76 -0.52
CA ARG A 293 -6.94 -5.74 -1.49
C ARG A 293 -6.15 -5.01 -2.57
N VAL A 294 -4.83 -5.01 -2.43
CA VAL A 294 -3.94 -4.41 -3.44
C VAL A 294 -3.73 -5.42 -4.56
N PRO A 295 -3.97 -5.05 -5.83
CA PRO A 295 -3.69 -5.93 -6.96
C PRO A 295 -2.21 -6.35 -6.98
N THR A 296 -1.96 -7.65 -7.13
CA THR A 296 -0.65 -8.28 -7.13
C THR A 296 -0.09 -8.36 -8.54
N VAL A 297 1.14 -7.87 -8.73
CA VAL A 297 1.85 -7.98 -10.01
C VAL A 297 2.30 -9.42 -10.24
N ALA A 298 2.67 -10.14 -9.17
CA ALA A 298 3.10 -11.54 -9.27
C ALA A 298 2.03 -12.44 -9.91
N ASP A 299 0.75 -12.24 -9.60
CA ASP A 299 -0.34 -13.05 -10.17
C ASP A 299 -0.54 -12.76 -11.66
N ALA A 300 -0.37 -11.51 -12.08
CA ALA A 300 -0.40 -11.15 -13.50
C ALA A 300 0.79 -11.77 -14.26
N VAL A 301 1.99 -11.74 -13.68
CA VAL A 301 3.19 -12.37 -14.25
C VAL A 301 3.01 -13.89 -14.37
N VAL A 302 2.42 -14.54 -13.36
CA VAL A 302 2.12 -15.98 -13.39
C VAL A 302 1.05 -16.30 -14.45
N ALA A 303 0.01 -15.47 -14.57
CA ALA A 303 -1.04 -15.67 -15.58
C ALA A 303 -0.52 -15.46 -17.01
N GLU A 304 0.34 -14.48 -17.24
CA GLU A 304 0.94 -14.20 -18.55
C GLU A 304 1.94 -15.29 -18.96
N THR A 305 2.77 -15.74 -18.02
CA THR A 305 3.70 -16.86 -18.27
C THR A 305 2.94 -18.17 -18.51
N ALA A 306 1.86 -18.45 -17.77
CA ALA A 306 1.01 -19.63 -18.01
C ALA A 306 0.17 -19.53 -19.30
N GLY A 307 -0.32 -18.34 -19.65
CA GLY A 307 -1.11 -18.10 -20.86
C GLY A 307 -0.28 -18.22 -22.14
N THR A 308 0.99 -17.83 -22.09
CA THR A 308 1.94 -18.01 -23.19
C THR A 308 2.19 -19.50 -23.47
N VAL A 309 2.15 -20.35 -22.44
CA VAL A 309 2.26 -21.83 -22.56
C VAL A 309 0.97 -22.43 -23.16
N GLY A 310 -0.20 -21.88 -22.82
CA GLY A 310 -1.50 -22.37 -23.29
C GLY A 310 -1.85 -21.99 -24.73
N MET A 311 -1.43 -20.82 -25.20
CA MET A 311 -1.74 -20.35 -26.57
C MET A 311 -0.90 -21.03 -27.66
N THR A 312 0.29 -21.55 -27.32
CA THR A 312 1.10 -22.36 -28.23
C THR A 312 0.61 -23.81 -28.36
N GLY A 313 -0.33 -24.24 -27.51
CA GLY A 313 -0.89 -25.60 -27.51
C GLY A 313 -2.20 -25.78 -28.30
N VAL A 314 -2.76 -24.74 -28.92
CA VAL A 314 -4.09 -24.79 -29.59
C VAL A 314 -4.00 -24.67 -31.12
N THR A 315 -2.81 -24.60 -31.71
CA THR A 315 -2.64 -24.73 -33.16
C THR A 315 -1.56 -25.75 -33.52
N ARG A 316 -1.89 -27.04 -33.38
CA ARG A 316 -1.78 -28.07 -34.43
C ARG A 316 -2.17 -29.44 -33.88
#